data_AF-A0A934AET4-F1
#
_entry.id   AF-A0A934AET4-F1
#
_cell.length_a   1.000
_cell.length_b   1.000
_cell.length_c   1.000
_cell.angle_alpha   90.00
_cell.angle_beta   90.00
_cell.angle_gamma   90.00
#
_symmetry.space_group_name_H-M   'P 1'
#
loop_
_entity.id
_entity.type
_entity.pdbx_description
1 polymer ?
#
loop_
_entity_poly.entity_id
_entity_poly.type
_entity_poly.pdbx_seq_one_letter_code
_entity_poly.pdbx_strand_id
1 'polypeptide(L)'
;MYLRSKDISQIKVSSSGIEASKNLSGPISWYTSRLAKHHKIAKHLSHTWTQTTKEVLSDVDIVIFMAPIHYDLAVKQFSFNGKHEVWNIPDLEDLGIMPSLNSLEEDLRRIKFSEDTFEKIKMNVDTLTRQFSTTVSEDS
;
A
#
# COMPACT_ATOMS: atom_id res chain seq x y z
N MET A 1 3.24 -4.19 6.44
CA MET A 1 2.37 -4.45 5.29
C MET A 1 1.46 -5.62 5.60
N TYR A 2 0.14 -5.42 5.54
CA TYR A 2 -0.86 -6.40 6.01
C TYR A 2 -0.80 -7.73 5.23
N LEU A 3 -0.62 -7.70 3.90
CA LEU A 3 -0.50 -8.92 3.10
C LEU A 3 0.66 -9.82 3.56
N ARG A 4 1.82 -9.23 3.89
CA ARG A 4 2.98 -9.97 4.43
C ARG A 4 2.67 -10.63 5.78
N SER A 5 1.71 -10.10 6.56
CA SER A 5 1.30 -10.71 7.83
C SER A 5 0.41 -11.96 7.67
N LYS A 6 -0.08 -12.24 6.44
CA LYS A 6 -0.83 -13.46 6.13
C LYS A 6 0.05 -14.70 5.96
N ASP A 7 1.37 -14.51 5.86
CA ASP A 7 2.38 -15.57 5.82
C ASP A 7 2.09 -16.68 4.78
N ILE A 8 1.66 -16.27 3.59
CA ILE A 8 1.39 -17.18 2.48
C ILE A 8 2.72 -17.50 1.80
N SER A 9 3.21 -18.73 1.99
CA SER A 9 4.58 -19.16 1.62
C SER A 9 4.97 -18.92 0.16
N GLN A 10 3.99 -18.94 -0.76
CA GLN A 10 4.22 -18.76 -2.20
C GLN A 10 4.16 -17.28 -2.64
N ILE A 11 3.79 -16.35 -1.74
CA ILE A 11 3.63 -14.94 -2.09
C ILE A 11 4.77 -14.12 -1.51
N LYS A 12 5.55 -13.49 -2.40
CA LYS A 12 6.51 -12.44 -2.03
C LYS A 12 5.86 -11.08 -2.21
N VAL A 13 6.11 -10.17 -1.26
CA VAL A 13 5.49 -8.84 -1.27
C VAL A 13 6.55 -7.77 -1.05
N SER A 14 6.59 -6.80 -1.94
CA SER A 14 7.37 -5.57 -1.84
C SER A 14 6.45 -4.34 -1.99
N SER A 15 6.95 -3.16 -1.66
CA SER A 15 6.26 -1.89 -1.85
C SER A 15 7.26 -0.84 -2.31
N SER A 16 6.87 0.02 -3.24
CA SER A 16 7.67 1.16 -3.71
C SER A 16 6.79 2.39 -3.91
N GLY A 17 7.40 3.59 -3.94
CA GLY A 17 6.70 4.85 -4.18
C GLY A 17 7.30 5.62 -5.35
N ILE A 18 6.43 6.24 -6.17
CA ILE A 18 6.82 7.02 -7.35
C ILE A 18 7.66 8.25 -6.98
N GLU A 19 7.46 8.80 -5.78
CA GLU A 19 8.25 9.94 -5.27
C GLU A 19 9.09 9.59 -4.03
N ALA A 20 9.36 8.30 -3.79
CA ALA A 20 10.06 7.89 -2.57
C ALA A 20 11.49 8.47 -2.47
N SER A 21 12.11 8.78 -3.62
CA SER A 21 13.41 9.46 -3.71
C SER A 21 13.43 10.86 -3.07
N LYS A 22 12.29 11.53 -2.94
CA LYS A 22 12.19 12.85 -2.29
C LYS A 22 12.20 12.77 -0.76
N ASN A 23 12.00 11.58 -0.18
CA ASN A 23 11.91 11.34 1.27
C ASN A 23 12.58 10.00 1.66
N LEU A 24 13.77 9.71 1.12
CA LEU A 24 14.48 8.42 1.22
C LEU A 24 14.75 7.91 2.65
N SER A 25 14.48 8.71 3.68
CA SER A 25 14.78 8.40 5.08
C SER A 25 13.71 8.87 6.06
N GLY A 26 12.52 9.27 5.59
CA GLY A 26 11.46 9.73 6.47
C GLY A 26 10.89 8.58 7.31
N PRO A 27 10.60 8.77 8.60
CA PRO A 27 9.84 7.77 9.36
C PRO A 27 8.47 7.58 8.70
N ILE A 28 7.95 6.35 8.75
CA ILE A 28 6.55 6.10 8.41
C ILE A 28 5.65 7.04 9.23
N SER A 29 4.50 7.42 8.68
CA SER A 29 3.59 8.33 9.39
C SER A 29 3.20 7.77 10.77
N TRP A 30 2.93 8.67 11.73
CA TRP A 30 2.44 8.27 13.05
C TRP A 30 1.15 7.45 12.96
N TYR A 31 0.24 7.83 12.06
CA TYR A 31 -1.03 7.11 11.85
C TYR A 31 -0.78 5.67 11.36
N THR A 32 0.15 5.48 10.42
CA THR A 32 0.57 4.13 9.97
C THR A 32 1.18 3.33 11.13
N SER A 33 2.03 3.95 11.94
CA SER A 33 2.65 3.30 13.11
C SER A 33 1.61 2.86 14.15
N ARG A 34 0.63 3.73 14.45
CA ARG A 34 -0.49 3.46 15.36
C ARG A 34 -1.27 2.22 14.92
N LEU A 35 -1.69 2.20 13.66
CA LEU A 35 -2.44 1.08 13.07
C LEU A 35 -1.61 -0.20 13.07
N ALA A 36 -0.34 -0.12 12.69
CA ALA A 36 0.51 -1.31 12.65
C ALA A 36 0.72 -1.94 14.03
N LYS A 37 0.80 -1.13 15.09
CA LYS A 37 0.84 -1.61 16.47
C LYS A 37 -0.51 -2.22 16.88
N HIS A 38 -1.62 -1.53 16.60
CA HIS A 38 -2.97 -1.99 16.95
C HIS A 38 -3.29 -3.35 16.32
N HIS A 39 -2.96 -3.53 15.04
CA HIS A 39 -3.21 -4.77 14.30
C HIS A 39 -2.06 -5.79 14.40
N LYS A 40 -1.06 -5.58 15.26
CA LYS A 40 0.10 -6.47 15.47
C LYS A 40 0.91 -6.78 14.20
N ILE A 41 0.92 -5.86 13.22
CA ILE A 41 1.65 -6.00 11.95
C ILE A 41 2.94 -5.17 11.87
N ALA A 42 3.36 -4.55 12.97
CA ALA A 42 4.54 -3.67 13.02
C ALA A 42 5.81 -4.35 12.49
N LYS A 43 6.04 -5.63 12.84
CA LYS A 43 7.19 -6.42 12.37
C LYS A 43 7.25 -6.62 10.84
N HIS A 44 6.13 -6.39 10.14
CA HIS A 44 6.01 -6.55 8.69
C HIS A 44 6.09 -5.23 7.93
N LEU A 45 6.36 -4.11 8.61
CA LEU A 45 6.59 -2.83 7.95
C LEU A 45 7.99 -2.78 7.34
N SER A 46 8.12 -2.08 6.21
CA SER A 46 9.44 -1.74 5.67
C SER A 46 10.01 -0.58 6.47
N HIS A 47 11.28 -0.67 6.82
CA HIS A 47 12.01 0.43 7.47
C HIS A 47 12.66 1.37 6.45
N THR A 48 12.72 0.95 5.18
CA THR A 48 13.32 1.70 4.09
C THR A 48 12.29 2.00 3.03
N TRP A 49 12.41 3.18 2.45
CA TRP A 49 11.61 3.61 1.30
C TRP A 49 12.30 3.12 0.02
N THR A 50 11.52 2.55 -0.89
CA THR A 50 12.01 2.08 -2.19
C THR A 50 11.40 2.95 -3.29
N GLN A 51 12.25 3.57 -4.10
CA GLN A 51 11.82 4.31 -5.29
C GLN A 51 11.29 3.33 -6.35
N THR A 52 10.13 3.64 -6.91
CA THR A 52 9.62 2.91 -8.08
C THR A 52 10.53 3.18 -9.27
N THR A 53 11.03 2.11 -9.88
CA THR A 53 11.77 2.13 -11.15
C THR A 53 11.14 1.13 -12.13
N LYS A 54 11.56 1.16 -13.39
CA LYS A 54 11.08 0.20 -14.38
C LYS A 54 11.43 -1.24 -13.98
N GLU A 55 12.62 -1.44 -13.43
CA GLU A 55 13.13 -2.73 -12.98
C GLU A 55 12.25 -3.31 -11.87
N VAL A 56 11.90 -2.47 -10.87
CA VAL A 56 10.99 -2.86 -9.78
C VAL A 56 9.63 -3.30 -10.31
N LEU A 57 9.11 -2.60 -11.33
CA LEU A 57 7.81 -2.93 -11.92
C LEU A 57 7.86 -4.21 -12.77
N SER A 58 9.01 -4.53 -13.38
CA SER A 58 9.19 -5.74 -14.20
C SER A 58 9.54 -6.99 -13.41
N ASP A 59 10.00 -6.87 -12.16
CA ASP A 59 10.45 -7.98 -11.31
C ASP A 59 9.31 -8.68 -10.55
N VAL A 60 8.05 -8.34 -10.83
CA VAL A 60 6.87 -8.84 -10.12
C VAL A 60 5.81 -9.37 -11.07
N ASP A 61 5.06 -10.38 -10.63
CA ASP A 61 3.99 -11.00 -11.42
C ASP A 61 2.72 -10.13 -11.50
N ILE A 62 2.51 -9.26 -10.50
CA ILE A 62 1.36 -8.36 -10.42
C ILE A 62 1.74 -7.08 -9.67
N VAL A 63 1.32 -5.93 -10.20
CA VAL A 63 1.47 -4.62 -9.55
C VAL A 63 0.12 -4.15 -9.01
N ILE A 64 0.08 -3.74 -7.75
CA ILE A 64 -1.13 -3.15 -7.15
C ILE A 64 -0.94 -1.63 -7.02
N PHE A 65 -1.72 -0.87 -7.77
CA PHE A 65 -1.74 0.59 -7.70
C PHE A 65 -2.80 1.06 -6.71
N MET A 66 -2.39 1.91 -5.76
CA MET A 66 -3.31 2.44 -4.76
C MET A 66 -4.36 3.37 -5.38
N ALA A 67 -4.03 4.14 -6.40
CA ALA A 67 -4.93 5.09 -7.06
C ALA A 67 -4.72 5.09 -8.58
N PRO A 68 -5.73 5.48 -9.39
CA PRO A 68 -5.62 5.51 -10.86
C PRO A 68 -4.44 6.36 -11.34
N ILE A 69 -4.20 7.51 -10.70
CA ILE A 69 -3.08 8.39 -11.05
C ILE A 69 -1.71 7.71 -10.96
N HIS A 70 -1.54 6.74 -10.04
CA HIS A 70 -0.28 6.00 -9.92
C HIS A 70 -0.05 5.04 -11.10
N TYR A 71 -1.13 4.44 -11.62
CA TYR A 71 -1.06 3.62 -12.82
C TYR A 71 -0.74 4.49 -14.05
N ASP A 72 -1.44 5.61 -14.22
CA ASP A 72 -1.22 6.54 -15.34
C ASP A 72 0.23 7.04 -15.37
N LEU A 73 0.78 7.39 -14.21
CA LEU A 73 2.19 7.77 -14.08
C LEU A 73 3.14 6.62 -14.45
N ALA A 74 2.85 5.39 -14.03
CA ALA A 74 3.69 4.23 -14.35
C ALA A 74 3.69 3.92 -15.85
N VAL A 75 2.54 4.01 -16.52
CA VAL A 75 2.42 3.87 -17.98
C VAL A 75 3.20 4.99 -18.68
N LYS A 76 3.00 6.24 -18.27
CA LYS A 76 3.61 7.41 -18.93
C LYS A 76 5.13 7.47 -18.74
N GLN A 77 5.63 7.19 -17.54
CA GLN A 77 7.04 7.38 -17.19
C GLN A 77 7.90 6.13 -17.42
N PHE A 78 7.34 4.93 -17.18
CA PHE A 78 8.09 3.67 -17.23
C PHE A 78 7.64 2.75 -18.37
N SER A 79 6.66 3.17 -19.18
CA SER A 79 6.05 2.34 -20.23
C SER A 79 5.52 1.02 -19.69
N PHE A 80 4.96 1.04 -18.48
CA PHE A 80 4.44 -0.15 -17.83
C PHE A 80 3.28 -0.77 -18.61
N ASN A 81 3.32 -2.10 -18.80
CA ASN A 81 2.28 -2.87 -19.49
C ASN A 81 2.02 -4.24 -18.83
N GLY A 82 2.47 -4.43 -17.59
CA GLY A 82 2.33 -5.68 -16.85
C GLY A 82 0.93 -5.90 -16.25
N LYS A 83 0.71 -7.08 -15.68
CA LYS A 83 -0.53 -7.41 -14.95
C LYS A 83 -0.65 -6.51 -13.72
N HIS A 84 -1.83 -5.95 -13.50
CA HIS A 84 -2.05 -5.02 -12.40
C HIS A 84 -3.49 -4.99 -11.90
N GLU A 85 -3.67 -4.41 -10.71
CA GLU A 85 -4.96 -3.96 -10.19
C GLU A 85 -4.86 -2.51 -9.72
N VAL A 86 -5.97 -1.78 -9.78
CA VAL A 86 -6.10 -0.43 -9.23
C VAL A 86 -7.16 -0.45 -8.14
N TRP A 87 -6.77 -0.19 -6.90
CA TRP A 87 -7.64 -0.34 -5.72
C TRP A 87 -8.42 0.92 -5.33
N ASN A 88 -8.09 2.05 -5.96
CA ASN A 88 -8.73 3.36 -5.75
C ASN A 88 -8.88 3.71 -4.24
N ILE A 89 -7.77 3.65 -3.53
CA ILE A 89 -7.59 4.02 -2.13
C ILE A 89 -7.23 5.52 -2.08
N PRO A 90 -8.04 6.35 -1.39
CA PRO A 90 -7.76 7.78 -1.27
C PRO A 90 -6.54 8.05 -0.40
N ASP A 91 -5.78 9.11 -0.71
CA ASP A 91 -4.66 9.57 0.10
C ASP A 91 -5.12 10.63 1.12
N LEU A 92 -4.34 10.80 2.20
CA LEU A 92 -4.56 11.87 3.18
C LEU A 92 -4.38 13.26 2.56
N GLU A 93 -3.48 13.39 1.58
CA GLU A 93 -3.25 14.64 0.86
C GLU A 93 -4.46 15.05 0.01
N ASP A 94 -5.20 14.08 -0.53
CA ASP A 94 -6.42 14.31 -1.33
C ASP A 94 -7.55 14.99 -0.53
N LEU A 95 -7.51 14.89 0.80
CA LEU A 95 -8.49 15.51 1.68
C LEU A 95 -8.19 16.99 1.99
N GLY A 96 -7.12 17.56 1.44
CA GLY A 96 -6.73 18.94 1.71
C GLY A 96 -6.31 19.19 3.16
N ILE A 97 -6.06 18.12 3.94
CA ILE A 97 -5.69 18.23 5.35
C ILE A 97 -4.18 18.53 5.44
N MET A 98 -3.82 19.76 5.07
CA MET A 98 -2.43 20.22 5.14
C MET A 98 -1.86 20.12 6.56
N PRO A 99 -0.54 19.85 6.71
CA PRO A 99 0.13 19.88 8.00
C PRO A 99 0.29 21.34 8.44
N SER A 100 -0.80 21.96 8.91
CA SER A 100 -0.76 23.23 9.65
C SER A 100 -1.51 23.05 10.98
N LEU A 101 -1.17 23.90 11.95
CA LEU A 101 -1.38 23.75 13.40
C LEU A 101 -2.68 23.03 13.81
N ASN A 102 -2.47 21.84 14.40
CA ASN A 102 -3.43 20.81 14.75
C ASN A 102 -4.56 21.31 15.66
N SER A 103 -5.79 21.30 15.13
CA SER A 103 -6.97 21.14 15.98
C SER A 103 -7.16 19.66 16.35
N LEU A 104 -7.68 19.38 17.55
CA LEU A 104 -8.08 18.02 17.95
C LEU A 104 -9.03 17.39 16.92
N GLU A 105 -9.90 18.22 16.32
CA GLU A 105 -10.86 17.77 15.32
C GLU A 105 -10.18 17.25 14.04
N GLU A 106 -9.16 17.94 13.53
CA GLU A 106 -8.39 17.48 12.37
C GLU A 106 -7.63 16.19 12.66
N ASP A 107 -7.06 16.05 13.86
CA ASP A 107 -6.39 14.81 14.27
C ASP A 107 -7.37 13.64 14.35
N LEU A 108 -8.57 13.84 14.91
CA LEU A 108 -9.62 12.83 14.92
C LEU A 108 -10.08 12.46 13.50
N ARG A 109 -10.19 13.43 12.59
CA ARG A 109 -10.51 13.17 11.17
C ARG A 109 -9.42 12.35 10.49
N ARG A 110 -8.13 12.68 10.69
CA ARG A 110 -7.00 11.91 10.15
C ARG A 110 -6.93 10.48 10.72
N ILE A 111 -7.18 10.33 12.03
CA ILE A 111 -7.26 9.02 12.69
C ILE A 111 -8.35 8.17 12.05
N LYS A 112 -9.57 8.70 11.95
CA LYS A 112 -10.71 8.00 11.36
C LYS A 112 -10.45 7.64 9.89
N PHE A 113 -9.96 8.59 9.10
CA PHE A 113 -9.62 8.33 7.71
C PHE A 113 -8.55 7.24 7.58
N SER A 114 -7.50 7.27 8.40
CA SER A 114 -6.46 6.23 8.37
C SER A 114 -7.02 4.83 8.69
N GLU A 115 -8.02 4.74 9.58
CA GLU A 115 -8.71 3.48 9.92
C GLU A 115 -9.57 2.99 8.76
N ASP A 116 -10.41 3.87 8.20
CA ASP A 116 -11.28 3.55 7.08
C ASP A 116 -10.44 3.11 5.85
N THR A 117 -9.33 3.80 5.58
CA THR A 117 -8.37 3.44 4.53
C THR A 117 -7.69 2.09 4.80
N PHE A 118 -7.28 1.82 6.05
CA PHE A 118 -6.67 0.55 6.41
C PHE A 118 -7.65 -0.62 6.24
N GLU A 119 -8.90 -0.47 6.67
CA GLU A 119 -9.92 -1.51 6.50
C GLU A 119 -10.22 -1.79 5.03
N LYS A 120 -10.26 -0.75 4.17
CA LYS A 120 -10.39 -0.93 2.72
C LYS A 120 -9.21 -1.71 2.12
N ILE A 121 -7.98 -1.37 2.49
CA ILE A 121 -6.79 -2.12 2.06
C ILE A 121 -6.87 -3.57 2.54
N LYS A 122 -7.28 -3.80 3.79
CA LYS A 122 -7.43 -5.13 4.37
C LYS A 122 -8.48 -5.96 3.64
N MET A 123 -9.64 -5.39 3.31
CA MET A 123 -10.67 -6.06 2.51
C MET A 123 -10.16 -6.46 1.12
N ASN A 124 -9.42 -5.58 0.44
CA ASN A 124 -8.85 -5.89 -0.87
C ASN A 124 -7.79 -6.98 -0.79
N VAL A 125 -6.90 -6.92 0.22
CA VAL A 125 -5.92 -7.99 0.48
C VAL A 125 -6.61 -9.33 0.78
N ASP A 126 -7.63 -9.33 1.62
CA ASP A 126 -8.36 -10.56 1.97
C ASP A 126 -9.09 -11.13 0.74
N THR A 127 -9.57 -10.28 -0.15
CA THR A 127 -10.19 -10.72 -1.42
C THR A 127 -9.16 -11.29 -2.38
N LEU A 128 -8.04 -10.60 -2.57
CA LEU A 128 -6.93 -11.03 -3.42
C LEU A 128 -6.36 -12.38 -2.95
N THR A 129 -6.14 -12.56 -1.64
CA THR A 129 -5.59 -13.81 -1.08
C THR A 129 -6.52 -15.02 -1.22
N ARG A 130 -7.84 -14.82 -1.23
CA ARG A 130 -8.79 -15.91 -1.50
C ARG A 130 -8.63 -16.48 -2.90
N GLN A 131 -8.39 -15.63 -3.90
CA GLN A 131 -8.19 -16.07 -5.28
C GLN A 131 -7.01 -17.05 -5.39
N PHE A 132 -5.92 -16.79 -4.64
CA PHE A 132 -4.75 -17.66 -4.58
C PHE A 132 -4.97 -18.96 -3.80
N SER A 133 -5.92 -18.98 -2.87
CA SER A 133 -6.23 -20.19 -2.08
C SER A 133 -7.16 -21.16 -2.83
N THR A 134 -7.99 -20.66 -3.75
CA THR A 134 -8.88 -21.49 -4.59
C THR A 134 -8.17 -22.23 -5.72
N THR A 135 -7.04 -21.73 -6.21
CA THR A 135 -6.31 -22.36 -7.34
C THR A 135 -5.52 -23.61 -6.93
N VAL A 136 -5.30 -23.84 -5.63
CA VAL A 136 -4.51 -25.00 -5.15
C VAL A 136 -5.35 -26.28 -5.06
N SER A 137 -6.68 -26.17 -5.13
CA SER A 137 -7.60 -27.29 -4.86
C SER A 137 -8.08 -28.04 -6.12
N GLU A 138 -7.72 -27.59 -7.33
CA GLU A 138 -8.20 -28.20 -8.59
C GLU A 138 -7.21 -29.18 -9.24
N ASP A 139 -5.99 -29.32 -8.71
CA ASP A 139 -4.96 -30.24 -9.22
C ASP A 139 -4.55 -31.34 -8.22
N SER A 140 -5.46 -31.75 -7.31
CA SER A 140 -5.24 -32.86 -6.35
C SER A 140 -6.03 -34.11 -6.69
#